data_AF-A0A0S7WQ95-F1
#
_entry.id   AF-A0A0S7WQ95-F1
#
_cell.length_a   1.000
_cell.length_b   1.000
_cell.length_c   1.000
_cell.angle_alpha   90.00
_cell.angle_beta   90.00
_cell.angle_gamma   90.00
#
_symmetry.space_group_name_H-M   'P 1'
#
loop_
_entity.id
_entity.type
_entity.pdbx_description
1 polymer ?
#
loop_
_entity_poly.entity_id
_entity_poly.type
_entity_poly.pdbx_seq_one_letter_code
_entity_poly.pdbx_strand_id
1 'polypeptide(L)'
;MFILPDPEQKSASKGHRPPKSYRNPIFLAWEWQRNLDNGDCPSKAALASKLEVSRARVTQVLRLLRLDRQVLEAIAGLGDPLPSPIVTERRLRPIVGLPREEQRQRITALLADEARVLC
;
A
#
# COMPACT_ATOMS: atom_id res chain seq x y z
N MET A 1 -14.83 -47.99 37.67
CA MET A 1 -13.64 -47.15 37.40
C MET A 1 -14.04 -46.12 36.36
N PHE A 2 -14.25 -44.87 36.76
CA PHE A 2 -14.45 -43.75 35.83
C PHE A 2 -13.06 -43.22 35.45
N ILE A 3 -12.70 -43.32 34.18
CA ILE A 3 -11.48 -42.72 33.62
C ILE A 3 -11.90 -41.35 33.08
N LEU A 4 -11.45 -40.28 33.73
CA LEU A 4 -11.46 -38.93 33.17
C LEU A 4 -10.37 -38.86 32.09
N PRO A 5 -10.65 -38.37 30.87
CA PRO A 5 -9.59 -38.03 29.94
C PRO A 5 -8.86 -36.76 30.40
N ASP A 6 -7.53 -36.84 30.43
CA ASP A 6 -6.59 -35.74 30.69
C ASP A 6 -6.75 -34.66 29.60
N PRO A 7 -6.69 -33.35 29.94
CA PRO A 7 -6.71 -32.27 28.96
C PRO A 7 -5.40 -32.24 28.17
N GLU A 8 -5.35 -32.97 27.06
CA GLU A 8 -4.22 -32.89 26.12
C GLU A 8 -4.09 -31.48 25.53
N GLN A 9 -3.01 -30.87 25.98
CA GLN A 9 -2.43 -29.60 25.61
C GLN A 9 -2.50 -29.29 24.11
N LYS A 10 -3.30 -28.29 23.75
CA LYS A 10 -3.22 -27.60 22.44
C LYS A 10 -1.90 -26.84 22.37
N SER A 11 -0.88 -27.52 21.87
CA SER A 11 0.41 -26.95 21.48
C SER A 11 0.21 -25.86 20.42
N ALA A 12 0.61 -24.64 20.77
CA ALA A 12 0.56 -23.46 19.91
C ALA A 12 1.55 -23.62 18.74
N SER A 13 1.08 -24.12 17.59
CA SER A 13 1.83 -24.06 16.35
C SER A 13 1.97 -22.60 15.92
N LYS A 14 3.17 -22.02 16.07
CA LYS A 14 3.55 -20.75 15.43
C LYS A 14 3.47 -20.95 13.92
N GLY A 15 2.32 -20.64 13.33
CA GLY A 15 2.10 -20.73 11.89
C GLY A 15 3.11 -19.85 11.15
N HIS A 16 3.85 -20.45 10.22
CA HIS A 16 4.61 -19.72 9.21
C HIS A 16 3.61 -18.93 8.36
N ARG A 17 3.35 -17.67 8.72
CA ARG A 17 2.60 -16.77 7.83
C ARG A 17 3.47 -16.54 6.60
N PRO A 18 2.94 -16.69 5.38
CA PRO A 18 3.69 -16.34 4.18
C PRO A 18 4.20 -14.90 4.28
N PRO A 19 5.40 -14.61 3.76
CA PRO A 19 5.96 -13.26 3.80
C PRO A 19 4.95 -12.29 3.20
N LYS A 20 4.63 -11.23 3.95
CA LYS A 20 3.65 -10.23 3.52
C LYS A 20 4.21 -9.51 2.30
N SER A 21 3.60 -9.72 1.14
CA SER A 21 3.88 -8.96 -0.07
C SER A 21 3.16 -7.62 0.02
N TYR A 22 3.90 -6.52 -0.03
CA TYR A 22 3.35 -5.17 0.10
C TYR A 22 3.22 -4.54 -1.29
N ARG A 23 1.98 -4.39 -1.77
CA ARG A 23 1.71 -3.69 -3.03
C ARG A 23 2.15 -2.23 -2.95
N ASN A 24 2.88 -1.78 -3.95
CA ASN A 24 3.26 -0.38 -4.08
C ASN A 24 2.01 0.46 -4.39
N PRO A 25 1.69 1.48 -3.57
CA PRO A 25 0.47 2.25 -3.73
C PRO A 25 0.43 3.07 -5.03
N ILE A 26 1.58 3.38 -5.66
CA ILE A 26 1.63 4.10 -6.94
C ILE A 26 1.26 3.18 -8.10
N PHE A 27 1.76 1.95 -8.11
CA PHE A 27 1.37 0.95 -9.12
C PHE A 27 -0.14 0.64 -9.04
N LEU A 28 -0.66 0.49 -7.81
CA LEU A 28 -2.10 0.31 -7.59
C LEU A 28 -2.90 1.50 -8.14
N ALA A 29 -2.42 2.72 -7.91
CA ALA A 29 -3.08 3.92 -8.41
C ALA A 29 -3.07 4.02 -9.95
N TRP A 30 -1.96 3.66 -10.60
CA TRP A 30 -1.89 3.58 -12.07
C TRP A 30 -2.82 2.52 -12.65
N GLU A 31 -2.89 1.34 -12.04
CA GLU A 31 -3.81 0.26 -12.45
C GLU A 31 -5.27 0.75 -12.39
N TRP A 32 -5.64 1.43 -11.32
CA TRP A 32 -6.99 1.97 -11.14
C TRP A 32 -7.29 3.12 -12.09
N GLN A 33 -6.33 3.99 -12.35
CA GLN A 33 -6.46 5.08 -13.31
C GLN A 33 -6.63 4.52 -14.73
N ARG A 34 -5.85 3.51 -15.10
CA ARG A 34 -5.96 2.83 -16.40
C ARG A 34 -7.35 2.20 -16.61
N ASN A 35 -7.92 1.56 -15.58
CA ASN A 35 -9.27 1.00 -15.67
C ASN A 35 -10.34 2.08 -15.93
N LEU A 36 -10.13 3.31 -15.45
CA LEU A 36 -11.03 4.43 -15.73
C LEU A 36 -10.79 4.99 -17.14
N ASP A 37 -9.53 5.16 -17.53
CA ASP A 37 -9.15 5.75 -18.81
C ASP A 37 -9.51 4.85 -20.01
N ASN A 38 -9.37 3.53 -19.85
CA ASN A 38 -9.74 2.54 -20.86
C ASN A 38 -11.27 2.33 -20.98
N GLY A 39 -12.06 2.90 -20.07
CA GLY A 39 -13.50 2.68 -20.02
C GLY A 39 -13.93 1.34 -19.40
N ASP A 40 -13.00 0.53 -18.87
CA ASP A 40 -13.31 -0.71 -18.13
C ASP A 40 -14.24 -0.46 -16.94
N CYS A 41 -14.21 0.76 -16.40
CA CYS A 41 -15.11 1.25 -15.37
C CYS A 41 -15.60 2.66 -15.74
N PRO A 42 -16.93 2.87 -15.90
CA PRO A 42 -17.47 4.17 -16.33
C PRO A 42 -17.36 5.27 -15.26
N SER A 43 -17.07 4.90 -14.00
CA SER A 43 -16.90 5.87 -12.92
C SER A 43 -16.08 5.30 -11.76
N LYS A 44 -15.62 6.20 -10.87
CA LYS A 44 -14.98 5.82 -9.59
C LYS A 44 -15.90 4.99 -8.69
N ALA A 45 -17.22 5.14 -8.81
CA ALA A 45 -18.17 4.34 -8.05
C ALA A 45 -18.25 2.91 -8.60
N ALA A 46 -18.32 2.76 -9.94
CA ALA A 46 -18.29 1.45 -10.58
C ALA A 46 -16.97 0.72 -10.29
N LEU A 47 -15.84 1.43 -10.34
CA LEU A 47 -14.54 0.87 -9.95
C LEU A 47 -14.52 0.43 -8.47
N ALA A 48 -15.09 1.23 -7.57
CA ALA A 48 -15.18 0.89 -6.16
C ALA A 48 -16.01 -0.39 -5.92
N SER A 49 -17.16 -0.52 -6.59
CA SER A 49 -17.97 -1.74 -6.55
C SER A 49 -17.24 -2.95 -7.12
N LYS A 50 -16.56 -2.80 -8.28
CA LYS A 50 -15.78 -3.88 -8.92
C LYS A 50 -14.63 -4.38 -8.04
N LEU A 51 -14.01 -3.48 -7.27
CA LEU A 51 -12.88 -3.78 -6.39
C LEU A 51 -13.30 -4.09 -4.95
N GLU A 52 -14.61 -4.08 -4.64
CA GLU A 52 -15.16 -4.26 -3.29
C GLU A 52 -14.56 -3.32 -2.23
N VAL A 53 -14.22 -2.09 -2.64
CA VAL A 53 -13.70 -1.06 -1.73
C VAL A 53 -14.65 0.12 -1.66
N SER A 54 -14.46 0.99 -0.67
CA SER A 54 -15.22 2.24 -0.61
C SER A 54 -14.80 3.20 -1.73
N ARG A 55 -15.75 4.01 -2.22
CA ARG A 55 -15.46 5.11 -3.15
C ARG A 55 -14.39 6.08 -2.61
N ALA A 56 -14.37 6.27 -1.29
CA ALA A 56 -13.35 7.07 -0.61
C ALA A 56 -11.95 6.47 -0.80
N ARG A 57 -11.81 5.14 -0.70
CA ARG A 57 -10.54 4.45 -0.91
C ARG A 57 -10.03 4.64 -2.34
N VAL A 58 -10.90 4.47 -3.34
CA VAL A 58 -10.57 4.75 -4.76
C VAL A 58 -10.03 6.18 -4.92
N THR A 59 -10.73 7.14 -4.33
CA THR A 59 -10.33 8.55 -4.41
C THR A 59 -8.99 8.82 -3.74
N GLN A 60 -8.74 8.22 -2.57
CA GLN A 60 -7.48 8.38 -1.83
C GLN A 60 -6.29 7.83 -2.60
N VAL A 61 -6.42 6.63 -3.18
CA VAL A 61 -5.36 5.99 -3.95
C VAL A 61 -5.08 6.76 -5.24
N LEU A 62 -6.12 7.14 -6.00
CA LEU A 62 -5.94 7.94 -7.23
C LEU A 62 -5.34 9.33 -6.94
N ARG A 63 -5.60 9.92 -5.77
CA ARG A 63 -4.98 11.20 -5.37
C ARG A 63 -3.46 11.12 -5.26
N LEU A 64 -2.88 9.94 -5.05
CA LEU A 64 -1.43 9.77 -5.01
C LEU A 64 -0.77 10.12 -6.35
N LEU A 65 -1.48 9.97 -7.47
CA LEU A 65 -0.98 10.36 -8.80
C LEU A 65 -0.81 11.87 -8.99
N ARG A 66 -1.22 12.68 -8.01
CA ARG A 66 -1.01 14.13 -8.00
C ARG A 66 0.34 14.55 -7.41
N LEU A 67 1.13 13.59 -6.91
CA LEU A 67 2.49 13.85 -6.45
C LEU A 67 3.36 14.37 -7.59
N ASP A 68 4.43 15.08 -7.25
CA ASP A 68 5.45 15.51 -8.21
C ASP A 68 5.99 14.31 -9.00
N ARG A 69 6.31 14.53 -10.27
CA ARG A 69 6.78 13.47 -11.15
C ARG A 69 8.02 12.76 -10.59
N GLN A 70 8.98 13.51 -10.04
CA GLN A 70 10.20 12.92 -9.47
C GLN A 70 9.89 12.06 -8.24
N VAL A 71 8.88 12.46 -7.46
CA VAL A 71 8.40 11.68 -6.31
C VAL A 71 7.75 10.37 -6.78
N LEU A 72 6.91 10.43 -7.81
CA LEU A 72 6.28 9.22 -8.37
C LEU A 72 7.34 8.25 -8.90
N GLU A 73 8.33 8.75 -9.64
CA GLU A 73 9.44 7.95 -10.18
C GLU A 73 10.27 7.32 -9.05
N ALA A 74 10.61 8.08 -7.99
CA ALA A 74 11.35 7.56 -6.84
C ALA A 74 10.58 6.43 -6.11
N ILE A 75 9.28 6.62 -5.88
CA ILE A 75 8.44 5.62 -5.22
C ILE A 75 8.23 4.38 -6.11
N ALA A 76 8.07 4.58 -7.42
CA ALA A 76 7.94 3.49 -8.38
C ALA A 76 9.24 2.70 -8.53
N GLY A 77 10.39 3.36 -8.42
CA GLY A 77 11.72 2.75 -8.44
C GLY A 77 11.98 1.75 -7.31
N LEU A 78 11.18 1.77 -6.24
CA LEU A 78 11.23 0.75 -5.18
C LEU A 78 10.70 -0.62 -5.65
N GLY A 79 10.02 -0.67 -6.78
CA GLY A 79 9.39 -1.87 -7.32
C GLY A 79 7.99 -2.16 -6.76
N ASP A 80 7.38 -3.22 -7.28
CA ASP A 80 6.14 -3.85 -6.81
C ASP A 80 6.28 -5.36 -7.02
N PRO A 81 6.31 -6.21 -5.98
CA PRO A 81 6.01 -5.90 -4.57
C PRO A 81 7.18 -5.26 -3.81
N LEU A 82 6.85 -4.47 -2.80
CA LEU A 82 7.80 -3.87 -1.88
C LEU A 82 8.29 -4.89 -0.84
N PRO A 83 9.58 -4.87 -0.46
CA PRO A 83 10.14 -5.79 0.55
C PRO A 83 9.59 -5.52 1.96
N SER A 84 9.13 -4.30 2.23
CA SER A 84 8.53 -3.88 3.49
C SER A 84 7.54 -2.72 3.25
N PRO A 85 6.69 -2.34 4.21
CA PRO A 85 5.71 -1.26 4.03
C PRO A 85 6.34 0.14 4.13
N ILE A 86 7.51 0.33 3.49
CA ILE A 86 8.28 1.59 3.42
C ILE A 86 7.35 2.73 3.00
N VAL A 87 6.61 2.51 1.91
CA VAL A 87 5.65 3.46 1.36
C VAL A 87 4.26 2.85 1.42
N THR A 88 3.34 3.57 2.07
CA THR A 88 1.92 3.21 2.10
C THR A 88 1.09 4.42 1.73
N GLU A 89 -0.12 4.21 1.22
CA GLU A 89 -1.03 5.31 0.90
C GLU A 89 -1.20 6.28 2.08
N ARG A 90 -1.31 5.77 3.31
CA ARG A 90 -1.46 6.61 4.52
C ARG A 90 -0.27 7.54 4.75
N ARG A 91 0.96 7.08 4.50
CA ARG A 91 2.19 7.88 4.61
C ARG A 91 2.31 8.91 3.49
N LEU A 92 1.85 8.58 2.28
CA LEU A 92 1.94 9.45 1.11
C LEU A 92 0.84 10.51 1.07
N ARG A 93 -0.34 10.23 1.63
CA ARG A 93 -1.50 11.15 1.63
C ARG A 93 -1.20 12.56 2.13
N PRO A 94 -0.49 12.81 3.25
CA PRO A 94 -0.16 14.17 3.67
C PRO A 94 0.79 14.90 2.71
N ILE A 95 1.56 14.17 1.91
CA ILE A 95 2.57 14.73 1.00
C ILE A 95 1.91 15.31 -0.26
N VAL A 96 0.81 14.71 -0.73
CA VAL A 96 0.09 15.12 -1.94
C VAL A 96 -0.31 16.61 -1.95
N GLY A 97 -0.59 17.17 -0.77
CA GLY A 97 -1.02 18.57 -0.64
C GLY A 97 0.12 19.60 -0.55
N LEU A 98 1.37 19.16 -0.44
CA LEU A 98 2.51 20.06 -0.20
C LEU A 98 3.05 20.66 -1.52
N PRO A 99 3.77 21.80 -1.47
CA PRO A 99 4.55 22.30 -2.60
C PRO A 99 5.54 21.24 -3.11
N ARG A 100 5.79 21.21 -4.43
CA ARG A 100 6.61 20.17 -5.08
C ARG A 100 7.96 19.95 -4.42
N GLU A 101 8.62 21.03 -4.00
CA GLU A 101 9.92 20.96 -3.33
C GLU A 101 9.83 20.27 -1.97
N GLU A 102 8.82 20.62 -1.17
CA GLU A 102 8.55 19.95 0.11
C GLU A 102 8.17 18.47 -0.09
N GLN A 103 7.47 18.13 -1.18
CA GLN A 103 7.17 16.74 -1.49
C GLN A 103 8.45 15.92 -1.68
N ARG A 104 9.39 16.45 -2.47
CA ARG A 104 10.68 15.80 -2.74
C ARG A 104 11.47 15.63 -1.45
N GLN A 105 11.60 16.69 -0.65
CA GLN A 105 12.31 16.65 0.62
C GLN A 105 11.73 15.60 1.59
N ARG A 106 10.40 15.55 1.73
CA ARG A 106 9.72 14.59 2.62
C ARG A 106 9.92 13.15 2.17
N ILE A 107 9.88 12.89 0.87
CA ILE A 107 10.07 11.54 0.33
C ILE A 107 11.54 11.11 0.48
N THR A 108 12.49 11.99 0.17
CA THR A 108 13.91 11.71 0.38
C THR A 108 14.19 11.37 1.85
N ALA A 109 13.65 12.15 2.79
CA ALA A 109 13.77 11.87 4.23
C ALA A 109 13.14 10.51 4.60
N LEU A 110 11.94 10.23 4.10
CA LEU A 110 11.23 8.97 4.37
C LEU A 110 12.02 7.75 3.87
N LEU A 111 12.62 7.83 2.68
CA LEU A 111 13.41 6.74 2.10
C LEU A 111 14.76 6.58 2.83
N ALA A 112 15.37 7.69 3.24
CA ALA A 112 16.62 7.68 4.00
C ALA A 112 16.46 7.08 5.41
N ASP A 113 15.35 7.35 6.09
CA ASP A 113 15.07 6.79 7.42
C ASP A 113 14.90 5.27 7.37
N GLU A 114 14.30 4.74 6.30
CA GLU A 114 14.11 3.29 6.13
C GLU A 114 15.43 2.58 5.77
N ALA A 115 16.30 3.23 5.00
CA ALA A 115 17.64 2.70 4.71
C ALA A 115 18.50 2.56 5.99
N ARG A 116 18.27 3.40 7.00
CA ARG A 116 18.97 3.33 8.30
C ARG A 116 18.49 2.18 9.19
N VAL A 117 17.28 1.68 8.99
CA VAL A 117 16.69 0.60 9.80
C VAL A 117 17.10 -0.79 9.29
N LEU A 118 17.65 -0.87 8.07
CA LEU A 118 18.09 -2.11 7.43
C LEU A 118 19.62 -2.35 7.51
N CYS A 119 20.38 -1.40 8.08
CA CYS A 119 21.79 -1.55 8.43
C CYS A 119 21.95 -1.87 9.92
#